data_AF-A0A8C9J7Y3-F1
#
_entry.id   AF-A0A8C9J7Y3-F1
#
_cell.length_a   1.000
_cell.length_b   1.000
_cell.length_c   1.000
_cell.angle_alpha   90.00
_cell.angle_beta   90.00
_cell.angle_gamma   90.00
#
_symmetry.space_group_name_H-M   'P 1'
#
loop_
_entity.id
_entity.type
_entity.pdbx_description
1 polymer ?
#
loop_
_entity_poly.entity_id
_entity_poly.type
_entity_poly.pdbx_seq_one_letter_code
_entity_poly.pdbx_strand_id
1 'polypeptide(L)'
;MSSPQEQGFRLLTEYTNGFMLSQVLFAACELGVFDLLSEALEPLGSAAVAVRLGTSSHGTQLLLDTCVSLKLLQVETSRGKALYQNTELSSTYLVRASPKYQGNMLLYLARTTYLCWGHLAQAVRDGKNRYQEAFGVPSDELFTAIYDFFEDPLPEAELYILARVLHDWSDGRCARLLARIRRACKPGGAVLVIESLLDADGRGPLTTQLYSLNMLVQTEGRERTPAQYLALLGPAGFRDVQYRRTGGLYDAILGRT
;
A
#
# COMPACT_ATOMS: atom_id res chain seq x y z
N MET A 1 20.24 -31.24 -1.07
CA MET A 1 20.06 -29.86 -0.57
C MET A 1 20.80 -28.94 -1.50
N SER A 2 20.18 -27.88 -2.02
CA SER A 2 20.83 -26.93 -2.94
C SER A 2 22.00 -26.22 -2.25
N SER A 3 23.09 -25.96 -2.98
CA SER A 3 24.28 -25.31 -2.41
C SER A 3 23.96 -23.86 -1.97
N PRO A 4 24.72 -23.26 -1.04
CA PRO A 4 24.51 -21.87 -0.64
C PRO A 4 24.54 -20.87 -1.82
N GLN A 5 25.38 -21.14 -2.83
CA GLN A 5 25.45 -20.33 -4.05
C GLN A 5 24.16 -20.46 -4.89
N GLU A 6 23.62 -21.67 -5.03
CA GLU A 6 22.34 -21.90 -5.73
C GLU A 6 21.17 -21.22 -5.01
N GLN A 7 21.16 -21.24 -3.68
CA GLN A 7 20.15 -20.56 -2.88
C GLN A 7 20.22 -19.04 -3.06
N GLY A 8 21.43 -18.46 -3.01
CA GLY A 8 21.64 -17.03 -3.24
C GLY A 8 21.19 -16.59 -4.64
N PHE A 9 21.50 -17.37 -5.68
CA PHE A 9 21.10 -17.05 -7.05
C PHE A 9 19.57 -17.12 -7.25
N ARG A 10 18.90 -18.10 -6.63
CA ARG A 10 17.43 -18.18 -6.65
C ARG A 10 16.79 -16.96 -6.00
N LEU A 11 17.27 -16.56 -4.82
CA LEU A 11 16.76 -15.39 -4.13
C LEU A 11 16.96 -14.10 -4.93
N LEU A 12 18.14 -13.93 -5.55
CA LEU A 12 18.39 -12.80 -6.44
C LEU A 12 17.44 -12.77 -7.64
N THR A 13 17.16 -13.94 -8.22
CA THR A 13 16.23 -14.08 -9.34
C THR A 13 14.80 -13.73 -8.93
N GLU A 14 14.36 -14.16 -7.74
CA GLU A 14 13.05 -13.80 -7.19
C GLU A 14 12.90 -12.28 -7.04
N TYR A 15 13.91 -11.60 -6.48
CA TYR A 15 13.90 -10.14 -6.34
C TYR A 15 13.92 -9.41 -7.68
N THR A 16 14.76 -9.88 -8.61
CA THR A 16 14.87 -9.28 -9.95
C THR A 16 13.56 -9.40 -10.73
N ASN A 17 12.82 -10.48 -10.51
CA ASN A 17 11.55 -10.74 -11.20
C ASN A 17 10.32 -10.19 -10.48
N GLY A 18 10.44 -9.70 -9.24
CA GLY A 18 9.30 -9.27 -8.42
C GLY A 18 8.42 -8.19 -9.06
N PHE A 19 9.02 -7.30 -9.86
CA PHE A 19 8.27 -6.29 -10.61
C PHE A 19 7.30 -6.91 -11.63
N MET A 20 7.71 -8.00 -12.29
CA MET A 20 6.88 -8.71 -13.26
C MET A 20 5.69 -9.39 -12.57
N LEU A 21 5.91 -9.97 -11.39
CA LEU A 21 4.84 -10.59 -10.61
C LEU A 21 3.78 -9.55 -10.19
N SER A 22 4.24 -8.36 -9.80
CA SER A 22 3.35 -7.24 -9.46
C SER A 22 2.53 -6.79 -10.67
N GLN A 23 3.19 -6.65 -11.84
CA GLN A 23 2.51 -6.27 -13.09
C GLN A 23 1.49 -7.31 -13.56
N VAL A 24 1.74 -8.60 -13.37
CA VAL A 24 0.74 -9.65 -13.66
C VAL A 24 -0.51 -9.47 -12.81
N LEU A 25 -0.36 -9.25 -11.50
CA LEU A 25 -1.49 -8.97 -10.60
C LEU A 25 -2.25 -7.71 -11.02
N PHE A 26 -1.53 -6.63 -11.33
CA PHE A 26 -2.12 -5.36 -11.74
C PHE A 26 -2.88 -5.47 -13.07
N ALA A 27 -2.26 -6.09 -14.08
CA ALA A 27 -2.89 -6.31 -15.38
C ALA A 27 -4.14 -7.20 -15.27
N ALA A 28 -4.10 -8.26 -14.46
CA ALA A 28 -5.27 -9.11 -14.23
C ALA A 28 -6.43 -8.35 -13.55
N CYS A 29 -6.12 -7.44 -12.61
CA CYS A 29 -7.11 -6.56 -11.99
C CYS A 29 -7.67 -5.53 -12.99
N GLU A 30 -6.81 -4.90 -13.77
CA GLU A 30 -7.18 -3.87 -14.75
C GLU A 30 -8.05 -4.44 -15.87
N LEU A 31 -7.72 -5.63 -16.36
CA LEU A 31 -8.49 -6.34 -17.38
C LEU A 31 -9.81 -6.92 -16.84
N GLY A 32 -10.04 -6.92 -15.52
CA GLY A 32 -11.28 -7.44 -14.93
C GLY A 32 -11.38 -8.97 -14.96
N VAL A 33 -10.24 -9.67 -14.94
CA VAL A 33 -10.20 -11.15 -15.01
C VAL A 33 -11.00 -11.79 -13.87
N PHE A 34 -10.79 -11.32 -12.64
CA PHE A 34 -11.40 -11.92 -11.45
C PHE A 34 -12.90 -11.69 -11.38
N ASP A 35 -13.36 -10.49 -11.76
CA ASP A 35 -14.78 -10.15 -11.84
C ASP A 35 -15.48 -11.05 -12.87
N LEU A 36 -14.91 -11.17 -14.07
CA LEU A 36 -15.46 -12.02 -15.14
C LEU A 36 -15.59 -13.49 -14.70
N LEU A 37 -14.57 -14.04 -14.04
CA LEU A 37 -14.59 -15.42 -13.55
C LEU A 37 -15.59 -15.61 -12.39
N SER A 38 -15.84 -14.56 -11.60
CA SER A 38 -16.84 -14.62 -10.53
C SER A 38 -18.27 -14.57 -11.04
N GLU A 39 -18.51 -13.89 -12.16
CA GLU A 39 -19.83 -13.78 -12.79
C GLU A 39 -20.19 -14.99 -13.66
N ALA A 40 -19.19 -15.79 -14.05
CA ALA A 40 -19.41 -16.99 -14.84
C ALA A 40 -20.07 -18.11 -14.02
N LEU A 41 -21.12 -18.74 -14.58
CA LEU A 41 -21.80 -19.88 -13.96
C LEU A 41 -20.91 -21.13 -13.88
N GLU A 42 -19.93 -21.24 -14.78
CA GLU A 42 -19.00 -22.37 -14.88
C GLU A 42 -17.57 -21.85 -15.13
N PRO A 43 -16.53 -22.61 -14.74
CA PRO A 43 -15.14 -22.28 -15.04
C PRO A 43 -14.91 -22.04 -16.54
N LEU A 44 -14.17 -20.98 -16.87
CA LEU A 44 -14.00 -20.54 -18.25
C LEU A 44 -12.65 -20.99 -18.83
N GLY A 45 -12.63 -21.40 -20.10
CA GLY A 45 -11.38 -21.58 -20.83
C GLY A 45 -10.76 -20.25 -21.26
N SER A 46 -9.44 -20.23 -21.48
CA SER A 46 -8.69 -19.02 -21.84
C SER A 46 -9.23 -18.29 -23.08
N ALA A 47 -9.69 -19.03 -24.10
CA ALA A 47 -10.30 -18.46 -25.29
C ALA A 47 -11.62 -17.72 -24.98
N ALA A 48 -12.44 -18.24 -24.07
CA ALA A 48 -13.69 -17.60 -23.66
C ALA A 48 -13.40 -16.32 -22.85
N VAL A 49 -12.41 -16.36 -21.97
CA VAL A 49 -11.93 -15.17 -21.23
C VAL A 49 -11.44 -14.10 -22.21
N ALA A 50 -10.60 -14.48 -23.19
CA ALA A 50 -10.05 -13.55 -24.17
C ALA A 50 -11.14 -12.83 -24.97
N VAL A 51 -12.15 -13.58 -25.45
CA VAL A 51 -13.29 -13.02 -26.20
C VAL A 51 -14.09 -12.04 -25.32
N ARG A 52 -14.38 -12.40 -24.07
CA ARG A 52 -15.20 -11.56 -23.18
C ARG A 52 -14.49 -10.31 -22.69
N LEU A 53 -13.16 -10.35 -22.53
CA LEU A 53 -12.36 -9.20 -22.13
C LEU A 53 -11.84 -8.37 -23.30
N GLY A 54 -12.05 -8.82 -24.56
CA GLY A 54 -11.55 -8.13 -25.74
C GLY A 54 -10.02 -8.16 -25.86
N THR A 55 -9.37 -9.22 -25.38
CA THR A 55 -7.90 -9.37 -25.33
C THR A 55 -7.41 -10.42 -26.32
N SER A 56 -6.09 -10.44 -26.58
CA SER A 56 -5.50 -11.46 -27.46
C SER A 56 -5.56 -12.85 -26.82
N SER A 57 -5.83 -13.89 -27.63
CA SER A 57 -5.90 -15.27 -27.13
C SER A 57 -4.59 -15.70 -26.46
N HIS A 58 -3.45 -15.40 -27.09
CA HIS A 58 -2.13 -15.78 -26.59
C HIS A 58 -1.78 -15.05 -25.29
N GLY A 59 -1.96 -13.72 -25.23
CA GLY A 59 -1.65 -12.95 -24.04
C GLY A 59 -2.54 -13.32 -22.85
N THR A 60 -3.82 -13.58 -23.11
CA THR A 60 -4.77 -14.01 -22.07
C THR A 60 -4.37 -15.36 -21.50
N GLN A 61 -4.00 -16.33 -22.34
CA GLN A 61 -3.56 -17.63 -21.85
C GLN A 61 -2.32 -17.51 -20.96
N LEU A 62 -1.29 -16.77 -21.40
CA LEU A 62 -0.08 -16.55 -20.60
C LEU A 62 -0.40 -15.87 -19.26
N LEU A 63 -1.28 -14.86 -19.25
CA LEU A 63 -1.68 -14.17 -18.04
C LEU A 63 -2.40 -15.10 -17.06
N LEU A 64 -3.37 -15.89 -17.54
CA LEU A 64 -4.13 -16.83 -16.72
C LEU A 64 -3.23 -17.93 -16.14
N ASP A 65 -2.37 -18.55 -16.96
CA ASP A 65 -1.42 -19.58 -16.52
C ASP A 65 -0.44 -19.03 -15.47
N THR A 66 -0.02 -17.78 -15.64
CA THR A 66 0.83 -17.11 -14.63
C THR A 66 0.04 -16.82 -13.36
N CYS A 67 -1.22 -16.39 -13.45
CA CYS A 67 -2.08 -16.19 -12.28
C CYS A 67 -2.33 -17.51 -11.51
N VAL A 68 -2.43 -18.64 -12.20
CA VAL A 68 -2.47 -19.97 -11.58
C VAL A 68 -1.17 -20.25 -10.82
N SER A 69 -0.03 -20.01 -11.44
CA SER A 69 1.30 -20.20 -10.81
C SER A 69 1.48 -19.30 -9.58
N LEU A 70 0.88 -18.11 -9.59
CA LEU A 70 0.83 -17.17 -8.47
C LEU A 70 -0.23 -17.49 -7.41
N LYS A 71 -1.01 -18.58 -7.60
CA LYS A 71 -2.12 -19.00 -6.72
C LYS A 71 -3.26 -17.97 -6.63
N LEU A 72 -3.36 -17.07 -7.61
CA LEU A 72 -4.45 -16.13 -7.76
C LEU A 72 -5.66 -16.78 -8.44
N LEU A 73 -5.41 -17.74 -9.32
CA LEU A 73 -6.43 -18.58 -9.97
C LEU A 73 -6.14 -20.06 -9.69
N GLN A 74 -7.14 -20.89 -9.87
CA GLN A 74 -6.99 -22.34 -9.95
C GLN A 74 -7.49 -22.81 -11.31
N VAL A 75 -6.94 -23.94 -11.76
CA VAL A 75 -7.24 -24.51 -13.08
C VAL A 75 -7.58 -25.98 -12.95
N GLU A 76 -8.62 -26.39 -13.66
CA GLU A 76 -9.03 -27.78 -13.81
C GLU A 76 -8.98 -28.17 -15.29
N THR A 77 -8.55 -29.39 -15.58
CA THR A 77 -8.57 -29.92 -16.95
C THR A 77 -9.83 -30.76 -17.16
N SER A 78 -10.72 -30.29 -18.02
CA SER A 78 -11.93 -31.04 -18.41
C SER A 78 -11.98 -31.22 -19.92
N ARG A 79 -12.14 -32.47 -20.37
CA ARG A 79 -12.16 -32.85 -21.80
C ARG A 79 -10.97 -32.27 -22.60
N GLY A 80 -9.78 -32.26 -22.00
CA GLY A 80 -8.55 -31.74 -22.59
C GLY A 80 -8.45 -30.22 -22.68
N LYS A 81 -9.34 -29.47 -22.02
CA LYS A 81 -9.31 -28.01 -21.95
C LYS A 81 -9.04 -27.55 -20.52
N ALA A 82 -8.15 -26.58 -20.37
CA ALA A 82 -7.93 -25.87 -19.11
C ALA A 82 -9.10 -24.92 -18.85
N LEU A 83 -9.71 -25.03 -17.68
CA LEU A 83 -10.79 -24.19 -17.21
C LEU A 83 -10.36 -23.47 -15.93
N TYR A 84 -10.42 -22.15 -15.94
CA TYR A 84 -9.91 -21.29 -14.89
C TYR A 84 -11.07 -20.81 -14.00
N GLN A 85 -10.78 -20.67 -12.71
CA GLN A 85 -11.70 -20.15 -11.71
C GLN A 85 -10.93 -19.41 -10.61
N ASN A 86 -11.62 -18.52 -9.88
CA ASN A 86 -11.01 -17.81 -8.76
C ASN A 86 -10.63 -18.77 -7.62
N THR A 87 -9.57 -18.41 -6.87
CA THR A 87 -9.27 -19.00 -5.57
C THR A 87 -10.05 -18.27 -4.47
N GLU A 88 -9.97 -18.74 -3.23
CA GLU A 88 -10.52 -18.01 -2.07
C GLU A 88 -9.89 -16.61 -1.92
N LEU A 89 -8.57 -16.51 -2.19
CA LEU A 89 -7.84 -15.23 -2.13
C LEU A 89 -8.40 -14.23 -3.15
N SER A 90 -8.49 -14.61 -4.43
CA SER A 90 -8.98 -13.70 -5.47
C SER A 90 -10.46 -13.40 -5.33
N SER A 91 -11.28 -14.38 -4.93
CA SER A 91 -12.70 -14.15 -4.64
C SER A 91 -12.90 -13.15 -3.50
N THR A 92 -12.06 -13.23 -2.46
CA THR A 92 -12.18 -12.36 -1.28
C THR A 92 -11.65 -10.95 -1.54
N TYR A 93 -10.50 -10.81 -2.20
CA TYR A 93 -9.78 -9.54 -2.26
C TYR A 93 -9.74 -8.89 -3.65
N LEU A 94 -10.02 -9.63 -4.73
CA LEU A 94 -9.84 -9.15 -6.11
C LEU A 94 -11.12 -9.07 -6.93
N VAL A 95 -12.27 -9.50 -6.39
CA VAL A 95 -13.61 -9.33 -6.99
C VAL A 95 -14.31 -8.10 -6.40
N ARG A 96 -14.79 -7.20 -7.26
CA ARG A 96 -15.41 -5.91 -6.87
C ARG A 96 -16.63 -6.05 -5.97
N ALA A 97 -17.41 -7.11 -6.17
CA ALA A 97 -18.59 -7.39 -5.37
C ALA A 97 -18.26 -7.79 -3.92
N SER A 98 -17.02 -8.17 -3.62
CA SER A 98 -16.61 -8.53 -2.26
C SER A 98 -16.54 -7.29 -1.35
N PRO A 99 -17.06 -7.34 -0.12
CA PRO A 99 -16.90 -6.27 0.86
C PRO A 99 -15.45 -6.07 1.31
N LYS A 100 -14.55 -7.01 0.99
CA LYS A 100 -13.10 -6.94 1.29
C LYS A 100 -12.26 -6.57 0.07
N TYR A 101 -12.87 -6.15 -1.03
CA TYR A 101 -12.20 -5.82 -2.28
C TYR A 101 -11.04 -4.83 -2.10
N GLN A 102 -9.87 -5.19 -2.62
CA GLN A 102 -8.63 -4.40 -2.60
C GLN A 102 -8.20 -3.91 -3.98
N GLY A 103 -8.91 -4.26 -5.06
CA GLY A 103 -8.45 -3.98 -6.42
C GLY A 103 -8.32 -2.48 -6.74
N ASN A 104 -9.12 -1.60 -6.14
CA ASN A 104 -8.94 -0.15 -6.29
C ASN A 104 -7.57 0.31 -5.75
N MET A 105 -7.13 -0.24 -4.62
CA MET A 105 -5.79 0.03 -4.07
C MET A 105 -4.71 -0.51 -4.99
N LEU A 106 -4.87 -1.72 -5.54
CA LEU A 106 -3.90 -2.29 -6.48
C LEU A 106 -3.78 -1.48 -7.78
N LEU A 107 -4.90 -1.00 -8.31
CA LEU A 107 -4.91 -0.13 -9.50
C LEU A 107 -4.27 1.23 -9.21
N TYR A 108 -4.48 1.79 -8.01
CA TYR A 108 -3.74 2.96 -7.55
C TYR A 108 -2.23 2.67 -7.54
N LEU A 109 -1.79 1.60 -6.87
CA LEU A 109 -0.37 1.23 -6.81
C LEU A 109 0.26 1.05 -8.21
N ALA A 110 -0.47 0.42 -9.13
CA ALA A 110 -0.01 0.19 -10.50
C ALA A 110 0.20 1.51 -11.28
N ARG A 111 -0.73 2.45 -11.12
CA ARG A 111 -0.78 3.69 -11.89
C ARG A 111 0.03 4.81 -11.25
N THR A 112 0.30 4.74 -9.96
CA THR A 112 1.05 5.77 -9.24
C THR A 112 2.37 5.23 -8.69
N THR A 113 2.30 4.47 -7.59
CA THR A 113 3.46 3.99 -6.85
C THR A 113 4.48 3.30 -7.75
N TYR A 114 4.06 2.37 -8.61
CA TYR A 114 4.96 1.61 -9.46
C TYR A 114 5.79 2.52 -10.40
N LEU A 115 5.18 3.58 -10.94
CA LEU A 115 5.86 4.54 -11.80
C LEU A 115 6.89 5.36 -11.01
N CYS A 116 6.52 5.87 -9.83
CA CYS A 116 7.46 6.62 -8.99
C CYS A 116 8.67 5.77 -8.57
N TRP A 117 8.46 4.48 -8.30
CA TRP A 117 9.54 3.56 -7.91
C TRP A 117 10.57 3.33 -9.03
N GLY A 118 10.23 3.58 -10.29
CA GLY A 118 11.20 3.64 -11.40
C GLY A 118 12.30 4.70 -11.19
N HIS A 119 12.06 5.68 -10.32
CA HIS A 119 12.97 6.77 -10.00
C HIS A 119 13.62 6.65 -8.60
N LEU A 120 13.50 5.50 -7.93
CA LEU A 120 14.00 5.30 -6.56
C LEU A 120 15.48 5.68 -6.39
N ALA A 121 16.34 5.28 -7.33
CA ALA A 121 17.77 5.60 -7.25
C ALA A 121 18.03 7.11 -7.21
N GLN A 122 17.23 7.90 -7.91
CA GLN A 122 17.36 9.36 -7.90
C GLN A 122 16.77 9.94 -6.61
N ALA A 123 15.62 9.44 -6.13
CA ALA A 123 15.05 9.80 -4.83
C ALA A 123 16.03 9.58 -3.67
N VAL A 124 16.77 8.46 -3.68
CA VAL A 124 17.80 8.17 -2.69
C VAL A 124 18.99 9.13 -2.78
N ARG A 125 19.37 9.59 -3.98
CA ARG A 125 20.53 10.46 -4.17
C ARG A 125 20.34 11.86 -3.58
N ASP A 126 19.16 12.45 -3.73
CA ASP A 126 18.91 13.85 -3.34
C ASP A 126 17.87 14.01 -2.24
N GLY A 127 17.23 12.92 -1.79
CA GLY A 127 16.26 12.93 -0.70
C GLY A 127 14.90 13.53 -1.06
N LYS A 128 14.54 13.62 -2.35
CA LYS A 128 13.31 14.25 -2.82
C LYS A 128 12.35 13.25 -3.49
N ASN A 129 11.05 13.53 -3.35
CA ASN A 129 9.99 12.77 -4.02
C ASN A 129 10.04 12.91 -5.54
N ARG A 130 9.28 12.05 -6.23
CA ARG A 130 9.26 11.91 -7.70
C ARG A 130 7.90 12.11 -8.32
N TYR A 131 7.00 12.78 -7.60
CA TYR A 131 5.62 12.94 -8.03
C TYR A 131 5.51 13.81 -9.29
N GLN A 132 6.24 14.92 -9.32
CA GLN A 132 6.31 15.82 -10.48
C GLN A 132 6.91 15.11 -11.69
N GLU A 133 7.98 14.35 -11.51
CA GLU A 133 8.62 13.62 -12.61
C GLU A 133 7.76 12.46 -13.14
N ALA A 134 7.00 11.80 -12.27
CA ALA A 134 6.13 10.69 -12.65
C ALA A 134 4.81 11.14 -13.30
N PHE A 135 4.21 12.24 -12.84
CA PHE A 135 2.85 12.63 -13.25
C PHE A 135 2.72 14.05 -13.81
N GLY A 136 3.78 14.85 -13.78
CA GLY A 136 3.74 16.24 -14.25
C GLY A 136 2.98 17.21 -13.34
N VAL A 137 2.58 16.77 -12.13
CA VAL A 137 1.84 17.59 -11.15
C VAL A 137 2.56 17.63 -9.80
N PRO A 138 2.46 18.75 -9.04
CA PRO A 138 3.03 18.87 -7.70
C PRO A 138 2.37 17.90 -6.71
N SER A 139 3.12 17.41 -5.72
CA SER A 139 2.60 16.45 -4.72
C SER A 139 1.69 17.09 -3.66
N ASP A 140 1.74 18.41 -3.50
CA ASP A 140 0.99 19.18 -2.50
C ASP A 140 -0.46 19.52 -2.93
N GLU A 141 -0.79 19.43 -4.21
CA GLU A 141 -2.12 19.77 -4.74
C GLU A 141 -3.19 18.69 -4.49
N LEU A 142 -2.80 17.45 -4.19
CA LEU A 142 -3.75 16.32 -4.12
C LEU A 142 -4.72 16.38 -2.92
N PHE A 143 -4.32 17.01 -1.81
CA PHE A 143 -5.10 17.05 -0.56
C PHE A 143 -5.58 18.45 -0.17
N THR A 144 -4.83 19.50 -0.55
CA THR A 144 -5.19 20.90 -0.28
C THR A 144 -6.48 21.33 -0.99
N ALA A 145 -6.87 20.65 -2.08
CA ALA A 145 -8.08 20.96 -2.82
C ALA A 145 -9.41 20.66 -2.08
N ILE A 146 -9.39 19.86 -1.01
CA ILE A 146 -10.61 19.43 -0.30
C ILE A 146 -10.71 20.08 1.09
N TYR A 147 -9.62 20.11 1.87
CA TYR A 147 -9.57 20.70 3.21
C TYR A 147 -8.12 20.84 3.69
N ASP A 148 -7.71 22.03 4.17
CA ASP A 148 -6.33 22.25 4.64
C ASP A 148 -6.26 22.29 6.17
N PHE A 149 -6.01 21.14 6.79
CA PHE A 149 -5.82 21.02 8.24
C PHE A 149 -4.54 21.69 8.78
N PHE A 150 -3.74 22.39 7.96
CA PHE A 150 -2.70 23.29 8.43
C PHE A 150 -3.17 24.74 8.60
N GLU A 151 -4.21 25.16 7.87
CA GLU A 151 -4.72 26.53 7.84
C GLU A 151 -6.13 26.62 8.43
N ASP A 152 -7.04 25.72 8.06
CA ASP A 152 -8.44 25.72 8.47
C ASP A 152 -8.62 25.40 9.96
N PRO A 153 -9.62 25.99 10.64
CA PRO A 153 -9.86 25.75 12.06
C PRO A 153 -10.22 24.28 12.33
N LEU A 154 -9.55 23.66 13.30
CA LEU A 154 -9.85 22.29 13.71
C LEU A 154 -11.09 22.27 14.64
N PRO A 155 -12.08 21.39 14.40
CA PRO A 155 -13.27 21.30 15.25
C PRO A 155 -12.93 20.75 16.63
N GLU A 156 -13.43 21.37 17.70
CA GLU A 156 -13.20 20.86 19.06
C GLU A 156 -13.65 19.41 19.24
N ALA A 157 -12.74 18.56 19.71
CA ALA A 157 -13.01 17.14 19.90
C ALA A 157 -12.32 16.60 21.16
N GLU A 158 -12.86 15.49 21.67
CA GLU A 158 -12.27 14.70 22.76
C GLU A 158 -11.24 13.70 22.24
N LEU A 159 -11.34 13.31 20.97
CA LEU A 159 -10.38 12.43 20.30
C LEU A 159 -10.14 12.91 18.87
N TYR A 160 -8.87 13.14 18.54
CA TYR A 160 -8.43 13.31 17.16
C TYR A 160 -7.78 12.03 16.69
N ILE A 161 -8.13 11.55 15.50
CA ILE A 161 -7.55 10.35 14.90
C ILE A 161 -6.73 10.77 13.68
N LEU A 162 -5.43 10.46 13.72
CA LEU A 162 -4.49 10.66 12.62
C LEU A 162 -4.07 9.28 12.09
N ALA A 163 -4.84 8.74 11.16
CA ALA A 163 -4.53 7.45 10.54
C ALA A 163 -3.86 7.68 9.19
N ARG A 164 -2.58 7.30 9.06
CA ARG A 164 -1.79 7.49 7.83
C ARG A 164 -1.77 8.96 7.40
N VAL A 165 -1.42 9.82 8.35
CA VAL A 165 -1.33 11.27 8.13
C VAL A 165 0.08 11.75 8.45
N LEU A 166 0.63 11.35 9.58
CA LEU A 166 1.94 11.84 10.01
C LEU A 166 3.07 11.27 9.16
N HIS A 167 2.86 10.12 8.52
CA HIS A 167 3.87 9.50 7.67
C HIS A 167 4.12 10.24 6.34
N ASP A 168 3.19 11.11 5.89
CA ASP A 168 3.33 11.89 4.66
C ASP A 168 4.22 13.12 4.82
N TRP A 169 4.45 13.55 6.07
CA TRP A 169 5.00 14.85 6.37
C TRP A 169 6.35 14.78 7.09
N SER A 170 7.16 15.83 6.87
CA SER A 170 8.38 16.07 7.64
C SER A 170 8.08 16.31 9.12
N ASP A 171 9.08 16.09 9.98
CA ASP A 171 8.92 16.25 11.44
C ASP A 171 8.44 17.66 11.84
N GLY A 172 8.87 18.70 11.12
CA GLY A 172 8.42 20.08 11.36
C GLY A 172 6.94 20.29 11.07
N ARG A 173 6.42 19.72 9.98
CA ARG A 173 4.99 19.76 9.65
C ARG A 173 4.17 18.91 10.62
N CYS A 174 4.65 17.73 10.99
CA CYS A 174 4.03 16.91 12.04
C CYS A 174 3.92 17.68 13.36
N ALA A 175 4.99 18.33 13.81
CA ALA A 175 5.00 19.12 15.04
C ALA A 175 3.99 20.28 14.98
N ARG A 176 3.91 20.98 13.84
CA ARG A 176 2.92 22.05 13.61
C ARG A 176 1.48 21.51 13.75
N LEU A 177 1.16 20.40 13.08
CA LEU A 177 -0.18 19.80 13.14
C LEU A 177 -0.54 19.34 14.55
N LEU A 178 0.37 18.61 15.22
CA LEU A 178 0.16 18.12 16.57
C LEU A 178 -0.06 19.27 17.57
N ALA A 179 0.67 20.38 17.43
CA ALA A 179 0.45 21.57 18.26
C ALA A 179 -0.92 22.22 18.01
N ARG A 180 -1.42 22.24 16.77
CA ARG A 180 -2.78 22.73 16.47
C ARG A 180 -3.83 21.82 17.13
N ILE A 181 -3.70 20.51 16.98
CA ILE A 181 -4.60 19.53 17.60
C ILE A 181 -4.58 19.69 19.12
N ARG A 182 -3.41 19.82 19.74
CA ARG A 182 -3.30 20.02 21.20
C ARG A 182 -4.09 21.23 21.70
N ARG A 183 -4.13 22.32 20.92
CA ARG A 183 -4.89 23.54 21.26
C ARG A 183 -6.39 23.36 21.09
N ALA A 184 -6.82 22.56 20.12
CA ALA A 184 -8.23 22.32 19.80
C ALA A 184 -8.83 21.11 20.56
N CYS A 185 -8.02 20.36 21.31
CA CYS A 185 -8.50 19.32 22.22
C CYS A 185 -9.20 19.90 23.44
N LYS A 186 -10.33 19.29 23.81
CA LYS A 186 -10.98 19.53 25.11
C LYS A 186 -10.09 19.02 26.27
N PRO A 187 -10.22 19.55 27.49
CA PRO A 187 -9.55 19.00 28.67
C PRO A 187 -9.83 17.51 28.84
N GLY A 188 -8.77 16.70 29.01
CA GLY A 188 -8.88 15.24 29.09
C GLY A 188 -8.98 14.53 27.73
N GLY A 189 -8.90 15.30 26.63
CA GLY A 189 -8.90 14.77 25.28
C GLY A 189 -7.60 14.04 24.91
N ALA A 190 -7.58 13.47 23.70
CA ALA A 190 -6.46 12.67 23.22
C ALA A 190 -6.27 12.77 21.70
N VAL A 191 -5.09 12.34 21.26
CA VAL A 191 -4.78 12.04 19.87
C VAL A 191 -4.45 10.55 19.74
N LEU A 192 -5.10 9.88 18.79
CA LEU A 192 -4.81 8.52 18.37
C LEU A 192 -4.15 8.57 16.99
N VAL A 193 -2.88 8.19 16.95
CA VAL A 193 -2.11 8.03 15.71
C VAL A 193 -2.15 6.57 15.30
N ILE A 194 -2.50 6.29 14.04
CA ILE A 194 -2.52 4.94 13.46
C ILE A 194 -1.55 4.91 12.28
N GLU A 195 -0.39 4.28 12.48
CA GLU A 195 0.73 4.28 11.54
C GLU A 195 1.46 2.92 11.60
N SER A 196 2.31 2.61 10.63
CA SER A 196 3.12 1.39 10.68
C SER A 196 4.42 1.66 11.46
N LEU A 197 4.65 0.99 12.59
CA LEU A 197 5.81 1.30 13.43
C LEU A 197 7.04 0.51 13.01
N LEU A 198 8.12 1.24 12.73
CA LEU A 198 9.45 0.65 12.63
C LEU A 198 9.85 0.01 13.97
N ASP A 199 10.64 -1.05 13.90
CA ASP A 199 11.35 -1.61 15.03
C ASP A 199 12.28 -0.56 15.65
N ALA A 200 12.64 -0.75 16.92
CA ALA A 200 13.40 0.24 17.68
C ALA A 200 14.74 0.60 17.02
N ASP A 201 15.34 -0.31 16.27
CA ASP A 201 16.59 -0.12 15.53
C ASP A 201 16.39 0.38 14.09
N GLY A 202 15.13 0.57 13.66
CA GLY A 202 14.76 1.02 12.31
C GLY A 202 14.95 -0.03 11.20
N ARG A 203 15.29 -1.28 11.54
CA ARG A 203 15.65 -2.32 10.54
C ARG A 203 14.55 -3.33 10.26
N GLY A 204 13.31 -3.02 10.65
CA GLY A 204 12.17 -3.87 10.40
C GLY A 204 10.86 -3.25 10.86
N PRO A 205 9.73 -3.93 10.61
CA PRO A 205 9.63 -5.06 9.69
C PRO A 205 9.83 -4.60 8.23
N LEU A 206 10.21 -5.53 7.33
CA LEU A 206 10.54 -5.21 5.93
C LEU A 206 9.42 -4.41 5.23
N THR A 207 8.16 -4.77 5.46
CA THR A 207 7.00 -4.06 4.90
C THR A 207 6.99 -2.59 5.30
N THR A 208 7.26 -2.27 6.56
CA THR A 208 7.32 -0.87 7.05
C THR A 208 8.53 -0.13 6.49
N GLN A 209 9.66 -0.82 6.26
CA GLN A 209 10.81 -0.20 5.59
C GLN A 209 10.50 0.14 4.12
N LEU A 210 9.82 -0.75 3.41
CA LEU A 210 9.33 -0.49 2.06
C LEU A 210 8.35 0.68 2.05
N TYR A 211 7.49 0.80 3.06
CA TYR A 211 6.60 1.96 3.20
C TYR A 211 7.39 3.24 3.48
N SER A 212 8.44 3.20 4.30
CA SER A 212 9.27 4.39 4.50
C SER A 212 9.99 4.83 3.22
N LEU A 213 10.46 3.89 2.40
CA LEU A 213 11.01 4.20 1.07
C LEU A 213 9.91 4.72 0.14
N ASN A 214 8.71 4.17 0.24
CA ASN A 214 7.56 4.66 -0.50
C ASN A 214 7.24 6.12 -0.14
N MET A 215 7.31 6.48 1.15
CA MET A 215 7.14 7.85 1.60
C MET A 215 8.23 8.77 1.06
N LEU A 216 9.50 8.35 1.03
CA LEU A 216 10.57 9.12 0.40
C LEU A 216 10.30 9.38 -1.09
N VAL A 217 9.78 8.37 -1.80
CA VAL A 217 9.56 8.46 -3.25
C VAL A 217 8.32 9.28 -3.60
N GLN A 218 7.30 9.33 -2.74
CA GLN A 218 6.01 9.96 -3.06
C GLN A 218 5.67 11.21 -2.24
N THR A 219 6.26 11.38 -1.07
CA THR A 219 5.84 12.36 -0.05
C THR A 219 7.04 13.15 0.51
N GLU A 220 6.83 13.93 1.56
CA GLU A 220 7.91 14.59 2.31
C GLU A 220 8.30 13.83 3.59
N GLY A 221 7.63 12.71 3.87
CA GLY A 221 7.66 12.02 5.15
C GLY A 221 8.41 10.70 5.15
N ARG A 222 8.09 9.89 6.16
CA ARG A 222 8.73 8.61 6.47
C ARG A 222 7.92 7.83 7.50
N GLU A 223 8.14 6.53 7.55
CA GLU A 223 7.74 5.73 8.71
C GLU A 223 8.71 6.01 9.88
N ARG A 224 8.23 5.82 11.10
CA ARG A 224 8.97 6.19 12.33
C ARG A 224 8.92 5.08 13.37
N THR A 225 9.95 5.05 14.22
CA THR A 225 9.99 4.17 15.39
C THR A 225 9.05 4.71 16.49
N PRO A 226 8.66 3.89 17.48
CA PRO A 226 7.89 4.37 18.63
C PRO A 226 8.56 5.57 19.32
N ALA A 227 9.89 5.50 19.53
CA ALA A 227 10.65 6.57 20.16
C ALA A 227 10.57 7.90 19.37
N GLN A 228 10.58 7.83 18.04
CA GLN A 228 10.43 9.01 17.18
C GLN A 228 9.03 9.61 17.27
N TYR A 229 7.97 8.80 17.32
CA TYR A 229 6.61 9.31 17.55
C TYR A 229 6.45 9.94 18.94
N LEU A 230 7.05 9.35 19.98
CA LEU A 230 7.09 9.96 21.31
C LEU A 230 7.80 11.31 21.29
N ALA A 231 8.90 11.43 20.55
CA ALA A 231 9.64 12.69 20.38
C ALA A 231 8.87 13.75 19.58
N LEU A 232 7.86 13.38 18.78
CA LEU A 232 6.94 14.31 18.15
C LEU A 232 5.79 14.73 19.08
N LEU A 233 5.19 13.76 19.78
CA LEU A 233 4.02 13.98 20.64
C LEU A 233 4.34 14.75 21.93
N GLY A 234 5.47 14.46 22.57
CA GLY A 234 5.87 15.08 23.83
C GLY A 234 6.01 16.60 23.74
N PRO A 235 6.86 17.14 22.84
CA PRO A 235 7.00 18.58 22.64
C PRO A 235 5.72 19.29 22.19
N ALA A 236 4.81 18.57 21.51
CA ALA A 236 3.50 19.08 21.13
C ALA A 236 2.52 19.20 22.32
N GLY A 237 2.91 18.75 23.51
CA GLY A 237 2.13 18.88 24.74
C GLY A 237 1.24 17.68 25.07
N PHE A 238 1.43 16.54 24.38
CA PHE A 238 0.76 15.29 24.75
C PHE A 238 1.58 14.53 25.81
N ARG A 239 0.86 13.87 26.72
CA ARG A 239 1.36 13.12 27.87
C ARG A 239 0.82 11.69 27.84
N ASP A 240 1.31 10.86 28.75
CA ASP A 240 0.91 9.46 28.91
C ASP A 240 0.91 8.68 27.58
N VAL A 241 1.91 8.95 26.74
CA VAL A 241 1.98 8.39 25.39
C VAL A 241 2.22 6.89 25.47
N GLN A 242 1.28 6.13 24.93
CA GLN A 242 1.33 4.67 24.87
C GLN A 242 1.27 4.24 23.41
N TYR A 243 1.93 3.13 23.08
CA TYR A 243 1.76 2.49 21.78
C TYR A 243 1.45 1.01 21.95
N ARG A 244 0.73 0.46 20.95
CA ARG A 244 0.35 -0.94 20.89
C ARG A 244 0.62 -1.46 19.49
N ARG A 245 1.47 -2.48 19.40
CA ARG A 245 1.59 -3.27 18.18
C ARG A 245 0.37 -4.18 18.06
N THR A 246 -0.28 -4.17 16.90
CA THR A 246 -1.53 -4.94 16.69
C THR A 246 -1.28 -6.35 16.16
N GLY A 247 -0.09 -6.60 15.63
CA GLY A 247 0.22 -7.80 14.84
C GLY A 247 -0.29 -7.73 13.40
N GLY A 248 -1.02 -6.66 13.04
CA GLY A 248 -1.36 -6.31 11.66
C GLY A 248 -0.36 -5.29 11.08
N LEU A 249 -0.75 -4.69 9.95
CA LEU A 249 0.08 -3.72 9.23
C LEU A 249 0.24 -2.37 9.97
N TYR A 250 -0.82 -1.97 10.67
CA TYR A 250 -0.88 -0.68 11.37
C TYR A 250 -0.92 -0.90 12.87
N ASP A 251 -0.19 -0.05 13.58
CA ASP A 251 -0.11 -0.01 15.02
C ASP A 251 -0.79 1.26 15.54
N ALA A 252 -1.06 1.31 16.84
CA ALA A 252 -1.75 2.43 17.47
C ALA A 252 -0.84 3.15 18.47
N ILE A 253 -0.85 4.48 18.46
CA ILE A 253 -0.20 5.34 19.46
C ILE A 253 -1.24 6.30 20.00
N LEU A 254 -1.41 6.36 21.32
CA LEU A 254 -2.34 7.25 22.01
C LEU A 254 -1.55 8.23 22.87
N GLY A 255 -1.77 9.54 22.68
CA GLY A 255 -1.28 10.60 23.55
C GLY A 255 -2.43 11.41 24.13
N ARG A 256 -2.40 11.73 25.43
CA ARG A 256 -3.45 12.49 26.13
C ARG A 256 -3.01 13.95 26.33
N THR A 257 -3.94 14.89 26.44
CA THR A 257 -3.63 16.31 26.64
C THR A 257 -3.27 16.68 28.06
#